data_AF-A0A8S1IP40-F1
#
_entry.id   AF-A0A8S1IP40-F1
#
_cell.length_a   1.000
_cell.length_b   1.000
_cell.length_c   1.000
_cell.angle_alpha   90.00
_cell.angle_beta   90.00
_cell.angle_gamma   90.00
#
_symmetry.space_group_name_H-M   'P 1'
#
loop_
_entity.id
_entity.type
_entity.pdbx_description
1 polymer ?
#
loop_
_entity_poly.entity_id
_entity_poly.type
_entity_poly.pdbx_seq_one_letter_code
_entity_poly.pdbx_strand_id
1 'polypeptide(L)'
;MLKPAAHRSQWALALQGAPVGRRAPRAAVRAEARDGARMPGPLRSAATDTAGAGGETALEAGNGAAPGEQEVRIATVKRETKETKVEVTINLDGTGKCDAQTPIHFLNHMLDQISSHGLFDLVIDAEGDTWIDDHHTNEDIALALGTALGMALKDRKGIHRFGDFSAPLDEALVHVVLDLSGRPHLSFDLDIPTERIGTYDTQLVEHFFQSLVNTSGMTLHIRQLAGENSHHIVEATFKAFARALRRATEADPRRVGKIASSKGVLTQN
;
A
#
# COMPACT_ATOMS: atom_id res chain seq x y z
N MET A 1 -14.14 -24.72 -44.05
CA MET A 1 -14.06 -25.88 -43.13
C MET A 1 -12.71 -26.56 -43.32
N LEU A 2 -11.74 -26.24 -42.46
CA LEU A 2 -10.43 -26.89 -42.37
C LEU A 2 -9.95 -26.66 -40.93
N LYS A 3 -10.00 -27.71 -40.10
CA LYS A 3 -9.33 -27.77 -38.80
C LYS A 3 -8.05 -28.57 -38.98
N PRO A 4 -6.92 -28.15 -38.39
CA PRO A 4 -5.87 -29.08 -38.01
C PRO A 4 -6.02 -29.45 -36.53
N ALA A 5 -6.03 -30.76 -36.27
CA ALA A 5 -5.84 -31.34 -34.96
C ALA A 5 -4.36 -31.75 -34.81
N ALA A 6 -3.76 -31.37 -33.69
CA ALA A 6 -2.51 -31.90 -33.12
C ALA A 6 -2.40 -31.25 -31.73
N HIS A 7 -1.98 -31.87 -30.63
CA HIS A 7 -1.40 -33.17 -30.38
C HIS A 7 -1.65 -33.45 -28.89
N ARG A 8 -1.98 -34.69 -28.52
CA ARG A 8 -2.06 -35.13 -27.12
C ARG A 8 -0.63 -35.19 -26.54
N SER A 9 -0.43 -34.62 -25.36
CA SER A 9 0.70 -34.92 -24.48
C SER A 9 0.17 -35.67 -23.25
N GLN A 10 0.55 -36.95 -23.19
CA GLN A 10 0.33 -37.86 -22.09
C GLN A 10 1.34 -37.57 -20.98
N TRP A 11 0.89 -37.18 -19.79
CA TRP A 11 1.56 -37.51 -18.54
C TRP A 11 0.48 -37.61 -17.46
N ALA A 12 0.12 -38.84 -17.11
CA ALA A 12 -0.72 -39.15 -15.97
C ALA A 12 -0.11 -40.33 -15.20
N LEU A 13 -0.23 -40.24 -13.88
CA LEU A 13 0.11 -41.19 -12.81
C LEU A 13 1.59 -41.36 -12.44
N ALA A 14 1.95 -40.93 -11.23
CA ALA A 14 1.73 -41.74 -10.02
C ALA A 14 2.13 -40.93 -8.77
N LEU A 15 1.26 -40.90 -7.75
CA LEU A 15 1.59 -40.90 -6.32
C LEU A 15 0.26 -40.94 -5.53
N GLN A 16 -0.18 -42.17 -5.22
CA GLN A 16 -1.25 -42.43 -4.26
C GLN A 16 -0.63 -42.73 -2.90
N GLY A 17 -1.20 -42.15 -1.85
CA GLY A 17 -1.46 -42.82 -0.58
C GLY A 17 -0.37 -42.78 0.50
N ALA A 18 -0.52 -41.86 1.46
CA ALA A 18 -0.14 -42.10 2.86
C ALA A 18 -1.20 -41.49 3.79
N PRO A 19 -1.60 -42.18 4.89
CA PRO A 19 -2.81 -41.87 5.64
C PRO A 19 -2.65 -40.70 6.61
N VAL A 20 -3.74 -39.93 6.73
CA VAL A 20 -3.97 -38.80 7.62
C VAL A 20 -4.00 -39.26 9.08
N GLY A 21 -2.98 -38.89 9.85
CA GLY A 21 -2.97 -39.08 11.30
C GLY A 21 -3.84 -38.05 12.01
N ARG A 22 -4.90 -38.51 12.69
CA ARG A 22 -5.74 -37.71 13.58
C ARG A 22 -4.93 -37.15 14.74
N ARG A 23 -4.84 -35.82 14.88
CA ARG A 23 -4.35 -35.14 16.10
C ARG A 23 -5.54 -34.73 16.97
N ALA A 24 -5.41 -35.05 18.25
CA ALA A 24 -6.36 -34.80 19.33
C ALA A 24 -6.60 -33.29 19.59
N PRO A 25 -7.76 -32.91 20.18
CA PRO A 25 -8.08 -31.52 20.45
C PRO A 25 -7.17 -30.93 21.54
N ARG A 26 -6.63 -29.74 21.28
CA ARG A 26 -5.92 -28.94 22.29
C ARG A 26 -6.93 -28.22 23.18
N ALA A 27 -6.69 -28.30 24.49
CA ALA A 27 -7.48 -27.67 25.54
C ALA A 27 -7.51 -26.15 25.40
N ALA A 28 -8.67 -25.57 25.71
CA ALA A 28 -8.92 -24.14 25.79
C ALA A 28 -8.04 -23.48 26.87
N VAL A 29 -7.30 -22.45 26.49
CA VAL A 29 -6.62 -21.55 27.43
C VAL A 29 -7.58 -20.40 27.70
N ARG A 30 -7.94 -20.24 28.98
CA ARG A 30 -8.75 -19.12 29.49
C ARG A 30 -8.02 -17.80 29.26
N ALA A 31 -8.74 -16.83 28.67
CA ALA A 31 -8.34 -15.44 28.65
C ALA A 31 -8.52 -14.84 30.06
N GLU A 32 -7.44 -14.34 30.65
CA GLU A 32 -7.51 -13.45 31.81
C GLU A 32 -7.70 -12.01 31.34
N ALA A 33 -8.72 -11.37 31.88
CA ALA A 33 -9.06 -9.98 31.67
C ALA A 33 -7.93 -9.07 32.19
N ARG A 34 -7.48 -8.13 31.36
CA ARG A 34 -6.65 -7.01 31.82
C ARG A 34 -7.52 -5.78 31.99
N ASP A 35 -7.43 -5.29 33.22
CA ASP A 35 -8.12 -4.15 33.79
C ASP A 35 -7.65 -2.83 33.17
N GLY A 36 -8.54 -1.83 33.23
CA GLY A 36 -8.54 -0.64 32.39
C GLY A 36 -7.36 0.32 32.56
N ALA A 37 -6.81 0.76 31.42
CA ALA A 37 -5.98 1.96 31.34
C ALA A 37 -6.83 3.13 30.82
N ARG A 38 -6.93 4.16 31.66
CA ARG A 38 -7.71 5.38 31.51
C ARG A 38 -7.04 6.31 30.48
N MET A 39 -7.74 6.62 29.39
CA MET A 39 -7.34 7.60 28.38
C MET A 39 -7.35 9.03 28.95
N PRO A 40 -6.36 9.89 28.70
CA PRO A 40 -6.52 11.33 28.82
C PRO A 40 -7.18 11.88 27.54
N GLY A 41 -8.26 12.66 27.73
CA GLY A 41 -9.08 13.23 26.67
C GLY A 41 -8.41 14.33 25.84
N PRO A 42 -9.04 14.76 24.74
CA PRO A 42 -8.46 15.69 23.80
C PRO A 42 -8.36 17.11 24.38
N LEU A 43 -7.19 17.73 24.17
CA LEU A 43 -6.97 19.15 24.44
C LEU A 43 -7.75 19.98 23.40
N ARG A 44 -8.66 20.82 23.92
CA ARG A 44 -9.42 21.81 23.14
C ARG A 44 -8.46 22.79 22.45
N SER A 45 -8.60 22.99 21.14
CA SER A 45 -8.01 24.15 20.46
C SER A 45 -8.92 25.37 20.66
N ALA A 46 -8.30 26.51 20.94
CA ALA A 46 -8.97 27.81 20.97
C ALA A 46 -8.94 28.37 19.54
N ALA A 47 -10.12 28.70 19.03
CA ALA A 47 -10.30 29.44 17.79
C ALA A 47 -9.98 30.93 18.02
N THR A 48 -9.27 31.53 17.08
CA THR A 48 -9.30 32.97 16.84
C THR A 48 -9.46 33.20 15.34
N ASP A 49 -10.59 33.79 14.98
CA ASP A 49 -10.90 34.37 13.68
C ASP A 49 -9.91 35.47 13.29
N THR A 50 -9.43 35.44 12.05
CA THR A 50 -9.24 36.66 11.24
C THR A 50 -9.33 36.32 9.76
N ALA A 51 -10.27 36.97 9.08
CA ALA A 51 -10.39 37.00 7.63
C ALA A 51 -9.31 37.91 7.00
N GLY A 52 -8.82 37.56 5.81
CA GLY A 52 -7.94 38.41 5.01
C GLY A 52 -7.54 37.75 3.69
N ALA A 53 -7.89 38.40 2.58
CA ALA A 53 -7.70 37.93 1.21
C ALA A 53 -6.28 38.18 0.67
N GLY A 54 -5.84 37.34 -0.27
CA GLY A 54 -4.88 37.67 -1.32
C GLY A 54 -3.50 37.03 -1.22
N GLY A 55 -3.07 36.43 -2.33
CA GLY A 55 -1.67 36.51 -2.79
C GLY A 55 -0.69 35.43 -2.32
N GLU A 56 -0.12 34.74 -3.33
CA GLU A 56 1.24 34.21 -3.40
C GLU A 56 1.55 32.86 -2.72
N THR A 57 1.99 31.92 -3.57
CA THR A 57 2.61 30.65 -3.21
C THR A 57 3.93 30.88 -2.49
N ALA A 58 3.95 30.70 -1.17
CA ALA A 58 5.18 30.72 -0.38
C ALA A 58 5.80 29.31 -0.35
N LEU A 59 6.88 29.13 -1.09
CA LEU A 59 7.84 28.04 -0.91
C LEU A 59 8.82 28.46 0.20
N GLU A 60 8.69 27.92 1.40
CA GLU A 60 9.73 28.01 2.42
C GLU A 60 10.60 26.75 2.40
N ALA A 61 11.79 26.88 1.80
CA ALA A 61 12.87 25.91 1.93
C ALA A 61 13.85 26.39 3.01
N GLY A 62 13.66 25.92 4.24
CA GLY A 62 14.63 26.08 5.32
C GLY A 62 15.76 25.06 5.19
N ASN A 63 16.97 25.54 4.88
CA ASN A 63 18.18 24.74 4.78
C ASN A 63 19.03 24.88 6.05
N GLY A 64 19.37 23.76 6.70
CA GLY A 64 20.34 23.74 7.79
C GLY A 64 20.25 22.53 8.72
N ALA A 65 20.42 21.31 8.21
CA ALA A 65 20.54 20.11 9.05
C ALA A 65 22.01 19.87 9.45
N ALA A 66 22.25 19.68 10.75
CA ALA A 66 23.54 19.26 11.30
C ALA A 66 23.88 17.81 10.89
N PRO A 67 25.17 17.42 10.84
CA PRO A 67 25.55 16.06 10.47
C PRO A 67 25.14 15.08 11.57
N GLY A 68 24.03 14.37 11.38
CA GLY A 68 23.57 13.30 12.29
C GLY A 68 22.06 13.15 12.41
N GLU A 69 21.26 14.16 12.01
CA GLU A 69 19.80 14.04 12.01
C GLU A 69 19.35 13.44 10.67
N GLN A 70 18.78 12.22 10.72
CA GLN A 70 18.04 11.69 9.58
C GLN A 70 16.85 12.60 9.31
N GLU A 71 16.91 13.30 8.18
CA GLU A 71 15.83 14.18 7.75
C GLU A 71 14.55 13.36 7.54
N VAL A 72 13.49 13.73 8.27
CA VAL A 72 12.26 12.94 8.30
C VAL A 72 11.60 12.90 6.91
N ARG A 73 11.22 11.70 6.46
CA ARG A 73 10.59 11.48 5.15
C ARG A 73 9.08 11.43 5.27
N ILE A 74 8.49 12.62 5.43
CA ILE A 74 7.04 12.83 5.51
C ILE A 74 6.57 13.69 4.35
N ALA A 75 5.39 13.38 3.82
CA ALA A 75 4.68 14.26 2.90
C ALA A 75 3.18 14.23 3.15
N THR A 76 2.54 15.37 2.90
CA THR A 76 1.09 15.55 2.95
C THR A 76 0.61 16.04 1.59
N VAL A 77 -0.47 15.44 1.08
CA VAL A 77 -1.12 15.79 -0.18
C VAL A 77 -2.60 16.04 0.09
N LYS A 78 -3.10 17.15 -0.44
CA LYS A 78 -4.53 17.50 -0.47
C LYS A 78 -4.99 17.52 -1.91
N ARG A 79 -6.10 16.85 -2.21
CA ARG A 79 -6.69 16.79 -3.54
C ARG A 79 -8.21 16.94 -3.41
N GLU A 80 -8.79 17.83 -4.20
CA GLU A 80 -10.22 18.10 -4.18
C GLU A 80 -10.74 18.23 -5.60
N THR A 81 -11.84 17.55 -5.90
CA THR A 81 -12.57 17.61 -7.17
C THR A 81 -14.05 17.82 -6.88
N LYS A 82 -14.91 17.68 -7.89
CA LYS A 82 -16.38 17.66 -7.69
C LYS A 82 -16.88 16.32 -7.15
N GLU A 83 -16.05 15.28 -7.21
CA GLU A 83 -16.39 13.89 -6.88
C GLU A 83 -15.86 13.54 -5.49
N THR A 84 -14.66 14.02 -5.14
CA THR A 84 -13.97 13.64 -3.91
C THR A 84 -13.22 14.79 -3.25
N LYS A 85 -12.94 14.64 -1.95
CA LYS A 85 -12.01 15.45 -1.17
C LYS A 85 -11.14 14.51 -0.36
N VAL A 86 -9.83 14.54 -0.60
CA VAL A 86 -8.86 13.59 -0.06
C VAL A 86 -7.66 14.32 0.54
N GLU A 87 -7.32 13.98 1.78
CA GLU A 87 -6.07 14.38 2.44
C GLU A 87 -5.30 13.12 2.85
N VAL A 88 -4.04 13.01 2.41
CA VAL A 88 -3.15 11.89 2.76
C VAL A 88 -1.85 12.43 3.34
N THR A 89 -1.45 11.92 4.50
CA THR A 89 -0.11 12.09 5.06
C THR A 89 0.56 10.73 5.22
N ILE A 90 1.81 10.62 4.76
CA ILE A 90 2.63 9.42 4.94
C ILE A 90 3.98 9.76 5.56
N ASN A 91 4.40 8.96 6.54
CA ASN A 91 5.76 8.90 7.07
C ASN A 91 6.43 7.60 6.61
N LEU A 92 7.51 7.68 5.82
CA LEU A 92 8.25 6.50 5.37
C LEU A 92 9.08 5.85 6.48
N ASP A 93 9.43 6.63 7.52
CA ASP A 93 10.25 6.22 8.68
C ASP A 93 9.39 6.11 9.94
N GLY A 94 8.18 5.56 9.79
CA GLY A 94 7.17 5.49 10.83
C GLY A 94 7.30 4.31 11.77
N THR A 95 6.20 4.07 12.48
CA THR A 95 6.02 2.98 13.45
C THR A 95 4.91 2.00 13.07
N GLY A 96 4.19 2.26 11.97
CA GLY A 96 3.05 1.47 11.53
C GLY A 96 1.74 1.90 12.16
N LYS A 97 1.58 3.20 12.46
CA LYS A 97 0.29 3.76 12.91
C LYS A 97 -0.58 4.11 11.72
N CYS A 98 -1.82 3.66 11.72
CA CYS A 98 -2.81 4.00 10.70
C CYS A 98 -4.00 4.73 11.31
N ASP A 99 -4.37 5.88 10.72
CA ASP A 99 -5.64 6.57 10.92
C ASP A 99 -6.25 6.82 9.53
N ALA A 100 -6.99 5.83 9.02
CA ALA A 100 -7.64 5.90 7.71
C ALA A 100 -9.16 6.00 7.88
N GLN A 101 -9.70 7.17 7.54
CA GLN A 101 -11.11 7.53 7.62
C GLN A 101 -11.63 7.80 6.22
N THR A 102 -12.18 6.76 5.60
CA THR A 102 -12.81 6.83 4.27
C THR A 102 -14.16 6.12 4.32
N PRO A 103 -15.10 6.44 3.41
CA PRO A 103 -16.39 5.74 3.33
C PRO A 103 -16.24 4.27 2.88
N ILE A 104 -15.08 3.83 2.39
CA ILE A 104 -14.83 2.47 1.91
C ILE A 104 -14.15 1.64 3.01
N HIS A 105 -14.93 0.96 3.85
CA HIS A 105 -14.40 0.27 5.04
C HIS A 105 -13.38 -0.84 4.73
N PHE A 106 -13.57 -1.60 3.65
CA PHE A 106 -12.61 -2.64 3.27
C PHE A 106 -11.27 -2.03 2.84
N LEU A 107 -11.29 -0.88 2.15
CA LEU A 107 -10.08 -0.15 1.80
C LEU A 107 -9.37 0.39 3.05
N ASN A 108 -10.10 0.87 4.08
CA ASN A 108 -9.49 1.26 5.36
C ASN A 108 -8.70 0.09 5.98
N HIS A 109 -9.27 -1.12 5.96
CA HIS A 109 -8.59 -2.34 6.42
C HIS A 109 -7.33 -2.65 5.60
N MET A 110 -7.38 -2.48 4.28
CA MET A 110 -6.22 -2.68 3.40
C MET A 110 -5.11 -1.63 3.60
N LEU A 111 -5.47 -0.37 3.82
CA LEU A 111 -4.53 0.71 4.15
C LEU A 111 -3.83 0.46 5.50
N ASP A 112 -4.55 -0.10 6.47
CA ASP A 112 -3.96 -0.54 7.74
C ASP A 112 -2.91 -1.64 7.53
N GLN A 113 -3.11 -2.56 6.56
CA GLN A 113 -2.09 -3.56 6.23
C GLN A 113 -0.82 -2.93 5.65
N ILE A 114 -0.95 -1.88 4.83
CA ILE A 114 0.21 -1.10 4.32
C ILE A 114 0.99 -0.50 5.49
N SER A 115 0.29 0.15 6.41
CA SER A 115 0.88 0.77 7.58
C SER A 115 1.56 -0.26 8.49
N SER A 116 0.81 -1.24 8.98
CA SER A 116 1.25 -2.24 9.96
C SER A 116 2.43 -3.08 9.48
N HIS A 117 2.42 -3.53 8.22
CA HIS A 117 3.48 -4.39 7.69
C HIS A 117 4.64 -3.61 7.05
N GLY A 118 4.37 -2.40 6.57
CA GLY A 118 5.38 -1.49 6.02
C GLY A 118 6.11 -0.65 7.08
N LEU A 119 5.54 -0.54 8.29
CA LEU A 119 5.92 0.45 9.32
C LEU A 119 5.80 1.90 8.84
N PHE A 120 4.87 2.16 7.93
CA PHE A 120 4.55 3.52 7.50
C PHE A 120 3.53 4.11 8.47
N ASP A 121 3.72 5.34 8.93
CA ASP A 121 2.60 6.03 9.58
C ASP A 121 1.73 6.66 8.49
N LEU A 122 0.43 6.36 8.52
CA LEU A 122 -0.55 6.81 7.53
C LEU A 122 -1.69 7.55 8.22
N VAL A 123 -2.00 8.75 7.74
CA VAL A 123 -3.22 9.49 8.07
C VAL A 123 -3.93 9.77 6.75
N ILE A 124 -5.17 9.30 6.61
CA ILE A 124 -5.97 9.43 5.40
C ILE A 124 -7.37 9.87 5.80
N ASP A 125 -7.82 11.00 5.28
CA ASP A 125 -9.19 11.49 5.39
C ASP A 125 -9.76 11.64 3.98
N ALA A 126 -10.91 11.02 3.72
CA ALA A 126 -11.54 11.08 2.41
C ALA A 126 -13.06 11.15 2.51
N GLU A 127 -13.63 12.07 1.75
CA GLU A 127 -15.04 12.15 1.41
C GLU A 127 -15.19 11.93 -0.10
N GLY A 128 -16.27 11.29 -0.52
CA GLY A 128 -16.54 11.11 -1.94
C GLY A 128 -17.91 10.53 -2.25
N ASP A 129 -18.24 10.51 -3.52
CA ASP A 129 -19.55 10.19 -4.11
C ASP A 129 -19.91 8.69 -4.12
N THR A 130 -19.65 7.98 -3.02
CA THR A 130 -19.91 6.53 -2.82
C THR A 130 -21.37 6.09 -3.00
N TRP A 131 -22.32 7.03 -3.08
CA TRP A 131 -23.71 6.74 -3.47
C TRP A 131 -23.87 6.45 -4.98
N ILE A 132 -22.88 6.82 -5.81
CA ILE A 132 -22.77 6.44 -7.22
C ILE A 132 -22.10 5.06 -7.27
N ASP A 133 -20.81 5.01 -6.90
CA ASP A 133 -20.02 3.81 -6.63
C ASP A 133 -18.73 4.16 -5.85
N ASP A 134 -17.94 3.15 -5.50
CA ASP A 134 -16.68 3.34 -4.75
C ASP A 134 -15.51 3.84 -5.65
N HIS A 135 -15.70 4.00 -6.96
CA HIS A 135 -14.63 4.13 -7.94
C HIS A 135 -13.81 5.40 -7.74
N HIS A 136 -14.45 6.58 -7.80
CA HIS A 136 -13.75 7.86 -7.71
C HIS A 136 -13.03 7.99 -6.36
N THR A 137 -13.68 7.56 -5.27
CA THR A 137 -13.09 7.61 -3.93
C THR A 137 -11.85 6.70 -3.84
N ASN A 138 -11.94 5.46 -4.31
CA ASN A 138 -10.81 4.52 -4.33
C ASN A 138 -9.64 5.03 -5.18
N GLU A 139 -9.93 5.50 -6.39
CA GLU A 139 -8.94 6.06 -7.32
C GLU A 139 -8.23 7.27 -6.70
N ASP A 140 -8.98 8.23 -6.18
CA ASP A 140 -8.42 9.50 -5.73
C ASP A 140 -7.60 9.37 -4.45
N ILE A 141 -7.94 8.43 -3.57
CA ILE A 141 -7.09 8.01 -2.44
C ILE A 141 -5.77 7.45 -2.96
N ALA A 142 -5.80 6.56 -3.95
CA ALA A 142 -4.59 5.96 -4.52
C ALA A 142 -3.70 7.01 -5.22
N LEU A 143 -4.29 7.93 -5.97
CA LEU A 143 -3.57 9.04 -6.63
C LEU A 143 -2.89 9.95 -5.61
N ALA A 144 -3.60 10.34 -4.55
CA ALA A 144 -3.07 11.19 -3.48
C ALA A 144 -1.96 10.47 -2.70
N LEU A 145 -2.16 9.20 -2.33
CA LEU A 145 -1.15 8.39 -1.66
C LEU A 145 0.11 8.19 -2.52
N GLY A 146 -0.06 7.93 -3.82
CA GLY A 146 1.08 7.78 -4.74
C GLY A 146 1.88 9.07 -4.88
N THR A 147 1.20 10.22 -4.92
CA THR A 147 1.85 11.55 -4.94
C THR A 147 2.62 11.79 -3.64
N ALA A 148 2.01 11.50 -2.48
CA ALA A 148 2.64 11.67 -1.18
C ALA A 148 3.87 10.76 -1.02
N LEU A 149 3.79 9.51 -1.49
CA LEU A 149 4.93 8.58 -1.58
C LEU A 149 6.06 9.17 -2.41
N GLY A 150 5.76 9.69 -3.60
CA GLY A 150 6.74 10.32 -4.49
C GLY A 150 7.45 11.51 -3.85
N MET A 151 6.69 12.37 -3.17
CA MET A 151 7.22 13.53 -2.43
C MET A 151 8.09 13.12 -1.24
N ALA A 152 7.64 12.17 -0.42
CA ALA A 152 8.38 11.70 0.76
C ALA A 152 9.70 10.99 0.38
N LEU A 153 9.77 10.43 -0.84
CA LEU A 153 10.98 9.82 -1.40
C LEU A 153 12.06 10.81 -1.86
N LYS A 154 11.72 12.10 -2.00
CA LYS A 154 12.66 13.17 -2.39
C LYS A 154 13.45 12.80 -3.65
N ASP A 155 14.78 12.90 -3.60
CA ASP A 155 15.68 12.61 -4.72
C ASP A 155 16.03 11.11 -4.87
N ARG A 156 15.39 10.23 -4.07
CA ARG A 156 15.53 8.76 -4.12
C ARG A 156 16.97 8.29 -3.93
N LYS A 157 17.83 9.08 -3.28
CA LYS A 157 19.21 8.70 -2.99
C LYS A 157 19.30 7.85 -1.73
N GLY A 158 20.31 6.96 -1.71
CA GLY A 158 20.65 6.19 -0.52
C GLY A 158 19.67 5.08 -0.15
N ILE A 159 18.57 4.89 -0.87
CA ILE A 159 17.61 3.80 -0.64
C ILE A 159 18.02 2.51 -1.36
N HIS A 160 17.42 1.40 -0.97
CA HIS A 160 17.56 0.11 -1.67
C HIS A 160 16.98 0.12 -3.09
N ARG A 161 15.99 0.98 -3.37
CA ARG A 161 15.29 1.16 -4.65
C ARG A 161 14.39 -0.01 -5.05
N PHE A 162 14.85 -1.24 -4.85
CA PHE A 162 14.13 -2.47 -5.18
C PHE A 162 13.55 -3.13 -3.94
N GLY A 163 12.33 -3.63 -4.08
CA GLY A 163 11.62 -4.39 -3.06
C GLY A 163 11.08 -5.68 -3.66
N ASP A 164 11.13 -6.76 -2.89
CA ASP A 164 10.66 -8.09 -3.28
C ASP A 164 10.14 -8.82 -2.04
N PHE A 165 8.89 -9.27 -2.07
CA PHE A 165 8.30 -10.05 -0.99
C PHE A 165 7.13 -10.93 -1.46
N SER A 166 7.02 -12.12 -0.89
CA SER A 166 5.81 -12.95 -0.98
C SER A 166 5.14 -13.05 0.38
N ALA A 167 3.85 -12.78 0.44
CA ALA A 167 3.05 -12.92 1.66
C ALA A 167 1.96 -13.98 1.47
N PRO A 168 1.85 -14.96 2.39
CA PRO A 168 0.68 -15.81 2.46
C PRO A 168 -0.42 -15.18 3.31
N LEU A 169 -1.65 -15.62 3.08
CA LEU A 169 -2.74 -15.54 4.05
C LEU A 169 -3.60 -16.79 3.88
N ASP A 170 -3.52 -17.67 4.87
CA ASP A 170 -4.09 -19.02 4.81
C ASP A 170 -3.73 -19.75 3.49
N GLU A 171 -4.69 -20.01 2.60
CA GLU A 171 -4.46 -20.68 1.31
C GLU A 171 -3.95 -19.74 0.22
N ALA A 172 -4.08 -18.43 0.40
CA ALA A 172 -3.60 -17.44 -0.56
C ALA A 172 -2.09 -17.21 -0.43
N LEU A 173 -1.45 -16.96 -1.56
CA LEU A 173 -0.05 -16.56 -1.65
C LEU A 173 0.13 -15.58 -2.80
N VAL A 174 0.62 -14.38 -2.50
CA VAL A 174 0.85 -13.33 -3.49
C VAL A 174 2.32 -12.88 -3.44
N HIS A 175 2.91 -12.69 -4.61
CA HIS A 175 4.26 -12.17 -4.81
C HIS A 175 4.19 -10.73 -5.33
N VAL A 176 4.94 -9.83 -4.68
CA VAL A 176 5.07 -8.43 -5.10
C VAL A 176 6.53 -8.07 -5.26
N VAL A 177 6.86 -7.47 -6.41
CA VAL A 177 8.18 -6.89 -6.69
C VAL A 177 7.99 -5.47 -7.19
N LEU A 178 8.82 -4.55 -6.72
CA LEU A 178 8.77 -3.16 -7.17
C LEU A 178 10.14 -2.52 -7.33
N ASP A 179 10.19 -1.53 -8.20
CA ASP A 179 11.32 -0.63 -8.45
C ASP A 179 10.82 0.82 -8.32
N LEU A 180 11.41 1.59 -7.40
CA LEU A 180 11.16 3.03 -7.22
C LEU A 180 11.83 3.85 -8.33
N SER A 181 11.38 3.57 -9.55
CA SER A 181 12.16 3.72 -10.77
C SER A 181 12.05 5.09 -11.43
N GLY A 182 11.03 5.86 -11.07
CA GLY A 182 10.59 7.07 -11.77
C GLY A 182 9.68 6.78 -12.96
N ARG A 183 9.38 5.50 -13.25
CA ARG A 183 8.60 5.08 -14.42
C ARG A 183 7.34 4.33 -13.96
N PRO A 184 6.14 4.89 -14.17
CA PRO A 184 4.89 4.26 -13.80
C PRO A 184 4.68 3.00 -14.65
N HIS A 185 4.48 1.86 -13.99
CA HIS A 185 4.12 0.61 -14.65
C HIS A 185 3.47 -0.34 -13.64
N LEU A 186 2.36 -0.95 -14.02
CA LEU A 186 1.73 -2.04 -13.28
C LEU A 186 1.68 -3.29 -14.16
N SER A 187 2.08 -4.41 -13.57
CA SER A 187 1.76 -5.75 -14.06
C SER A 187 0.97 -6.44 -12.96
N PHE A 188 -0.28 -6.77 -13.25
CA PHE A 188 -1.25 -7.27 -12.28
C PHE A 188 -1.82 -8.60 -12.77
N ASP A 189 -1.67 -9.64 -11.95
CA ASP A 189 -2.08 -11.01 -12.27
C ASP A 189 -2.70 -11.65 -11.02
N LEU A 190 -3.77 -11.02 -10.53
CA LEU A 190 -4.64 -11.61 -9.51
C LEU A 190 -5.91 -12.15 -10.18
N ASP A 191 -6.33 -13.33 -9.75
CA ASP A 191 -7.62 -13.93 -10.07
C ASP A 191 -8.48 -13.88 -8.80
N ILE A 192 -9.36 -12.88 -8.73
CA ILE A 192 -10.22 -12.62 -7.58
C ILE A 192 -11.62 -13.16 -7.91
N PRO A 193 -12.05 -14.32 -7.35
CA PRO A 193 -13.19 -15.07 -7.87
C PRO A 193 -14.57 -14.50 -7.49
N THR A 194 -14.65 -13.45 -6.67
CA THR A 194 -15.90 -12.78 -6.32
C THR A 194 -15.90 -11.33 -6.80
N GLU A 195 -17.06 -10.82 -7.19
CA GLU A 195 -17.23 -9.42 -7.62
C GLU A 195 -17.13 -8.42 -6.45
N ARG A 196 -17.39 -8.90 -5.22
CA ARG A 196 -17.42 -8.07 -4.02
C ARG A 196 -16.73 -8.75 -2.84
N ILE A 197 -16.11 -7.95 -1.97
CA ILE A 197 -15.69 -8.34 -0.62
C ILE A 197 -16.38 -7.40 0.37
N GLY A 198 -17.39 -7.92 1.08
CA GLY A 198 -18.35 -7.05 1.77
C GLY A 198 -19.10 -6.20 0.75
N THR A 199 -18.95 -4.87 0.83
CA THR A 199 -19.51 -3.93 -0.16
C THR A 199 -18.52 -3.49 -1.23
N TYR A 200 -17.22 -3.77 -1.05
CA TYR A 200 -16.16 -3.27 -1.92
C TYR A 200 -16.05 -4.06 -3.21
N ASP A 201 -16.06 -3.36 -4.35
CA ASP A 201 -15.95 -3.93 -5.69
C ASP A 201 -14.52 -4.41 -5.97
N THR A 202 -14.34 -5.68 -6.32
CA THR A 202 -13.00 -6.28 -6.44
C THR A 202 -12.22 -5.78 -7.66
N GLN A 203 -12.89 -5.20 -8.66
CA GLN A 203 -12.22 -4.54 -9.78
C GLN A 203 -11.40 -3.33 -9.34
N LEU A 204 -11.77 -2.72 -8.21
CA LEU A 204 -11.10 -1.53 -7.68
C LEU A 204 -9.72 -1.83 -7.09
N VAL A 205 -9.39 -3.10 -6.84
CA VAL A 205 -8.05 -3.50 -6.36
C VAL A 205 -6.99 -3.22 -7.41
N GLU A 206 -7.21 -3.63 -8.66
CA GLU A 206 -6.29 -3.34 -9.76
C GLU A 206 -6.21 -1.84 -10.00
N HIS A 207 -7.35 -1.15 -10.04
CA HIS A 207 -7.42 0.29 -10.21
C HIS A 207 -6.67 1.06 -9.11
N PHE A 208 -6.77 0.63 -7.85
CA PHE A 208 -6.02 1.23 -6.74
C PHE A 208 -4.52 1.19 -7.02
N PHE A 209 -3.96 0.02 -7.35
CA PHE A 209 -2.54 -0.09 -7.64
C PHE A 209 -2.15 0.64 -8.93
N GLN A 210 -3.01 0.65 -9.95
CA GLN A 210 -2.73 1.36 -11.20
C GLN A 210 -2.61 2.87 -10.96
N SER A 211 -3.54 3.44 -10.20
CA SER A 211 -3.51 4.87 -9.85
C SER A 211 -2.34 5.21 -8.94
N LEU A 212 -2.02 4.33 -7.98
CA LEU A 212 -0.86 4.47 -7.10
C LEU A 212 0.46 4.53 -7.88
N VAL A 213 0.66 3.63 -8.85
CA VAL A 213 1.91 3.61 -9.64
C VAL A 213 2.03 4.83 -10.55
N ASN A 214 0.90 5.33 -11.07
CA ASN A 214 0.85 6.47 -11.96
C ASN A 214 1.41 7.74 -11.29
N THR A 215 1.03 8.01 -10.04
CA THR A 215 1.44 9.22 -9.32
C THR A 215 2.70 9.05 -8.46
N SER A 216 3.07 7.83 -8.07
CA SER A 216 4.35 7.57 -7.39
C SER A 216 5.53 7.36 -8.35
N GLY A 217 5.25 6.99 -9.60
CA GLY A 217 6.27 6.70 -10.61
C GLY A 217 7.09 5.47 -10.23
N MET A 218 6.43 4.45 -9.71
CA MET A 218 7.04 3.16 -9.45
C MET A 218 6.68 2.15 -10.53
N THR A 219 7.56 1.18 -10.72
CA THR A 219 7.26 -0.04 -11.46
C THR A 219 6.86 -1.10 -10.44
N LEU A 220 5.70 -1.72 -10.62
CA LEU A 220 5.10 -2.66 -9.68
C LEU A 220 4.62 -3.91 -10.42
N HIS A 221 4.99 -5.08 -9.90
CA HIS A 221 4.49 -6.38 -10.33
C HIS A 221 3.78 -7.06 -9.16
N ILE A 222 2.56 -7.53 -9.39
CA ILE A 222 1.73 -8.28 -8.45
C ILE A 222 1.32 -9.58 -9.12
N ARG A 223 1.64 -10.73 -8.50
CA ARG A 223 1.34 -12.05 -9.05
C ARG A 223 0.73 -12.96 -8.00
N GLN A 224 -0.43 -13.53 -8.28
CA GLN A 224 -1.01 -14.59 -7.48
C GLN A 224 -0.27 -15.91 -7.75
N LEU A 225 0.14 -16.60 -6.68
CA LEU A 225 0.77 -17.91 -6.75
C LEU A 225 -0.19 -19.02 -6.28
N ALA A 226 -1.09 -18.70 -5.35
CA ALA A 226 -2.17 -19.54 -4.87
C ALA A 226 -3.27 -18.66 -4.25
N GLY A 227 -4.47 -19.20 -4.07
CA GLY A 227 -5.57 -18.55 -3.35
C GLY A 227 -6.93 -18.85 -3.95
N GLU A 228 -7.94 -18.95 -3.09
CA GLU A 228 -9.33 -19.17 -3.50
C GLU A 228 -10.27 -18.13 -2.87
N ASN A 229 -9.99 -17.69 -1.64
CA ASN A 229 -10.79 -16.67 -0.99
C ASN A 229 -10.36 -15.26 -1.43
N SER A 230 -11.28 -14.48 -2.01
CA SER A 230 -11.03 -13.12 -2.48
C SER A 230 -10.47 -12.19 -1.39
N HIS A 231 -10.96 -12.28 -0.15
CA HIS A 231 -10.41 -11.50 0.96
C HIS A 231 -8.95 -11.89 1.19
N HIS A 232 -8.65 -13.18 1.26
CA HIS A 232 -7.30 -13.67 1.53
C HIS A 232 -6.30 -13.26 0.44
N ILE A 233 -6.71 -13.35 -0.83
CA ILE A 233 -5.91 -12.91 -1.99
C ILE A 233 -5.59 -11.42 -1.90
N VAL A 234 -6.61 -10.58 -1.68
CA VAL A 234 -6.42 -9.12 -1.65
C VAL A 234 -5.60 -8.72 -0.42
N GLU A 235 -5.91 -9.24 0.76
CA GLU A 235 -5.15 -8.90 1.98
C GLU A 235 -3.69 -9.37 1.89
N ALA A 236 -3.43 -10.58 1.35
CA ALA A 236 -2.06 -11.05 1.08
C ALA A 236 -1.32 -10.12 0.11
N THR A 237 -2.01 -9.57 -0.90
CA THR A 237 -1.46 -8.60 -1.84
C THR A 237 -0.99 -7.34 -1.12
N PHE A 238 -1.84 -6.72 -0.30
CA PHE A 238 -1.49 -5.51 0.44
C PHE A 238 -0.35 -5.75 1.44
N LYS A 239 -0.32 -6.91 2.10
CA LYS A 239 0.79 -7.31 2.98
C LYS A 239 2.12 -7.48 2.23
N ALA A 240 2.09 -8.13 1.07
CA ALA A 240 3.27 -8.31 0.23
C ALA A 240 3.78 -6.97 -0.30
N PHE A 241 2.87 -6.11 -0.78
CA PHE A 241 3.17 -4.76 -1.20
C PHE A 241 3.81 -3.93 -0.10
N ALA A 242 3.24 -3.93 1.11
CA ALA A 242 3.76 -3.20 2.26
C ALA A 242 5.21 -3.55 2.57
N ARG A 243 5.52 -4.86 2.59
CA ARG A 243 6.87 -5.39 2.88
C ARG A 243 7.86 -5.09 1.76
N ALA A 244 7.44 -5.27 0.50
CA ALA A 244 8.28 -4.93 -0.65
C ALA A 244 8.59 -3.42 -0.67
N LEU A 245 7.57 -2.57 -0.45
CA LEU A 245 7.72 -1.12 -0.43
C LEU A 245 8.66 -0.69 0.69
N ARG A 246 8.46 -1.21 1.91
CA ARG A 246 9.36 -0.96 3.05
C ARG A 246 10.81 -1.27 2.67
N ARG A 247 11.05 -2.45 2.08
CA ARG A 247 12.40 -2.84 1.68
C ARG A 247 12.99 -1.86 0.67
N ALA A 248 12.20 -1.41 -0.30
CA ALA A 248 12.66 -0.50 -1.34
C ALA A 248 12.96 0.92 -0.82
N THR A 249 12.18 1.40 0.15
CA THR A 249 12.32 2.73 0.75
C THR A 249 13.39 2.77 1.83
N GLU A 250 13.75 1.65 2.47
CA GLU A 250 14.80 1.60 3.49
C GLU A 250 16.17 2.06 2.95
N ALA A 251 16.96 2.68 3.83
CA ALA A 251 18.32 3.09 3.52
C ALA A 251 19.21 1.86 3.21
N ASP A 252 19.95 1.93 2.11
CA ASP A 252 21.00 0.98 1.77
C ASP A 252 22.31 1.39 2.48
N PRO A 253 22.74 0.66 3.53
CA PRO A 253 23.89 1.06 4.35
C PRO A 253 25.21 1.09 3.58
N ARG A 254 25.27 0.45 2.41
CA ARG A 254 26.48 0.42 1.56
C ARG A 254 26.47 1.47 0.45
N ARG A 255 25.31 2.06 0.16
CA ARG A 255 25.17 3.06 -0.92
C ARG A 255 25.51 4.47 -0.46
N VAL A 256 25.38 4.76 0.84
CA VAL A 256 25.81 6.00 1.51
C VAL A 256 25.38 7.25 0.72
N GLY A 257 24.06 7.47 0.60
CA GLY A 257 23.50 8.67 -0.03
C GLY A 257 23.72 8.79 -1.55
N LYS A 258 24.24 7.77 -2.23
CA LYS A 258 24.37 7.77 -3.70
C LYS A 258 23.06 7.37 -4.38
N ILE A 259 22.85 7.89 -5.59
CA ILE A 259 21.71 7.52 -6.42
C ILE A 259 21.81 6.06 -6.86
N ALA A 260 20.69 5.35 -6.84
CA ALA A 260 20.63 3.94 -7.20
C ALA A 260 20.43 3.68 -8.71
N SER A 261 21.14 4.42 -9.58
CA SER A 261 20.95 4.38 -11.02
C SER A 261 22.27 4.56 -11.78
N SER A 262 22.54 3.70 -12.77
CA SER A 262 23.68 3.87 -13.68
C SER A 262 23.56 5.11 -14.57
N LYS A 263 22.33 5.59 -14.81
CA LYS A 263 22.06 6.85 -15.55
C LYS A 263 22.34 8.10 -14.71
N GLY A 264 22.62 7.95 -13.41
CA GLY A 264 22.87 9.08 -12.50
C GLY A 264 21.62 9.82 -12.02
N VAL A 265 20.42 9.46 -12.50
CA VAL A 265 19.15 10.10 -12.14
C VAL A 265 18.01 9.08 -11.98
N LEU A 266 17.06 9.39 -11.08
CA LEU A 266 15.75 8.76 -10.93
C LEU A 266 14.72 9.87 -10.73
N THR A 267 14.06 10.28 -11.82
CA THR A 267 13.01 11.30 -11.80
C THR A 267 11.74 10.71 -12.38
N GLN A 268 10.59 11.13 -11.84
CA GLN A 268 9.33 11.00 -12.56
C GLN A 268 9.39 11.91 -13.80
N ASN A 269 9.05 11.35 -14.95
CA ASN A 269 8.85 12.10 -16.19
C ASN A 269 7.40 12.56 -16.30
#